data_AF-A0A3A6QJA2-F1
#
_entry.id   AF-A0A3A6QJA2-F1
#
_cell.length_a   1.000
_cell.length_b   1.000
_cell.length_c   1.000
_cell.angle_alpha   90.00
_cell.angle_beta   90.00
_cell.angle_gamma   90.00
#
_symmetry.space_group_name_H-M   'P 1'
#
loop_
_entity.id
_entity.type
_entity.pdbx_description
1 polymer ?
#
loop_
_entity_poly.entity_id
_entity_poly.type
_entity_poly.pdbx_seq_one_letter_code
_entity_poly.pdbx_strand_id
1 'polypeptide(L)'
;MVAHKCIITLFALMLFGQAALASPEFVEQEQGAIELFKDDLNKIKTSTDQQVDFVLKTEDLGFAKNTPVTPEGTGQEPEASVPRKYQVFVSWSLGEADIKNLLLEYNQDRTVELVFRGIPDGLSLQDSLAKIQRLSLLTKSDTPVLINPVPFEESAIDVVPQVRKVEGKKTIFVVPGTTSISAAEGQFEKFKSVKLPSIGPVLKIAERDLIEVMQERLAKVDFAKLKDKALGRFWTNQTFTDLPPAPSNRTRSLDPTIIVPQEMAGADGTVIHKAGDRINPLDIRPFTQRLVIIDPSIPKQIQFARSQVEKYGRAQNVVVILSEVDRSAGWAGFTDVQDKVGHAVYILKDDVRTRFSIDYTPSVVTADNKKFYIEEISGESLP
;
A
#
# COMPACT_ATOMS: atom_id res chain seq x y z
N MET A 1 -11.78 -2.43 22.37
CA MET A 1 -11.01 -2.21 21.11
C MET A 1 -11.09 -3.41 20.16
N VAL A 2 -12.28 -3.99 19.94
CA VAL A 2 -12.49 -5.17 19.07
C VAL A 2 -13.63 -4.95 18.05
N ALA A 3 -14.35 -3.82 18.11
CA ALA A 3 -15.60 -3.63 17.36
C ALA A 3 -15.46 -2.91 16.00
N HIS A 4 -14.35 -2.21 15.72
CA HIS A 4 -14.20 -1.41 14.49
C HIS A 4 -13.78 -2.20 13.24
N LYS A 5 -13.26 -3.43 13.39
CA LYS A 5 -12.84 -4.29 12.27
C LYS A 5 -13.98 -5.11 11.62
N CYS A 6 -15.20 -5.08 12.15
CA CYS A 6 -16.30 -5.92 11.63
C CYS A 6 -17.17 -5.25 10.56
N ILE A 7 -17.14 -3.92 10.43
CA ILE A 7 -18.07 -3.20 9.55
C ILE A 7 -17.44 -2.85 8.20
N ILE A 8 -16.15 -2.51 8.16
CA ILE A 8 -15.47 -2.10 6.93
C ILE A 8 -15.18 -3.32 6.04
N THR A 9 -14.83 -4.47 6.64
CA THR A 9 -14.63 -5.76 5.95
C THR A 9 -15.88 -6.27 5.22
N LEU A 10 -17.07 -5.86 5.69
CA LEU A 10 -18.35 -6.29 5.14
C LEU A 10 -18.75 -5.50 3.88
N PHE A 11 -18.28 -4.25 3.77
CA PHE A 11 -18.40 -3.42 2.56
C PHE A 11 -17.27 -3.71 1.56
N ALA A 12 -16.05 -4.02 2.04
CA ALA A 12 -14.90 -4.34 1.19
C ALA A 12 -15.09 -5.63 0.39
N LEU A 13 -15.73 -6.67 0.94
CA LEU A 13 -16.04 -7.89 0.18
C LEU A 13 -17.06 -7.68 -0.95
N MET A 14 -17.89 -6.63 -0.85
CA MET A 14 -18.86 -6.29 -1.90
C MET A 14 -18.25 -5.48 -3.05
N LEU A 15 -17.14 -4.78 -2.82
CA LEU A 15 -16.49 -3.94 -3.83
C LEU A 15 -15.56 -4.71 -4.80
N PHE A 16 -15.24 -5.97 -4.54
CA PHE A 16 -14.48 -6.83 -5.48
C PHE A 16 -15.33 -7.38 -6.65
N GLY A 17 -16.48 -6.77 -6.94
CA GLY A 17 -17.45 -7.23 -7.95
C GLY A 17 -17.35 -6.58 -9.33
N GLN A 18 -16.26 -5.89 -9.67
CA GLN A 18 -16.04 -5.38 -11.02
C GLN A 18 -14.62 -5.70 -11.50
N ALA A 19 -14.43 -6.92 -11.99
CA ALA A 19 -13.48 -7.26 -13.06
C ALA A 19 -13.62 -8.77 -13.34
N ALA A 20 -14.66 -9.17 -14.07
CA ALA A 20 -14.71 -10.50 -14.67
C ALA A 20 -15.74 -10.54 -15.81
N LEU A 21 -15.35 -10.02 -16.98
CA LEU A 21 -15.80 -10.54 -18.26
C LEU A 21 -14.60 -11.28 -18.85
N ALA A 22 -14.77 -12.58 -19.13
CA ALA A 22 -13.72 -13.41 -19.67
C ALA A 22 -13.62 -13.24 -21.19
N SER A 23 -12.46 -12.78 -21.69
CA SER A 23 -11.77 -13.22 -22.93
C SER A 23 -10.47 -12.38 -23.08
N PRO A 24 -9.66 -12.54 -24.14
CA PRO A 24 -8.25 -12.98 -24.18
C PRO A 24 -7.17 -12.09 -23.49
N GLU A 25 -7.50 -11.44 -22.38
CA GLU A 25 -6.79 -10.33 -21.75
C GLU A 25 -5.58 -10.70 -20.88
N PHE A 26 -5.08 -11.94 -20.81
CA PHE A 26 -3.97 -12.22 -19.87
C PHE A 26 -2.67 -11.46 -20.26
N VAL A 27 -2.42 -11.28 -21.56
CA VAL A 27 -1.28 -10.50 -22.07
C VAL A 27 -1.53 -8.99 -22.00
N GLU A 28 -2.78 -8.54 -22.16
CA GLU A 28 -3.20 -7.13 -21.99
C GLU A 28 -3.27 -6.71 -20.52
N GLN A 29 -3.60 -7.62 -19.60
CA GLN A 29 -3.49 -7.43 -18.16
C GLN A 29 -2.03 -7.42 -17.71
N GLU A 30 -1.15 -8.22 -18.33
CA GLU A 30 0.29 -8.20 -18.05
C GLU A 30 0.95 -6.92 -18.61
N GLN A 31 0.58 -6.46 -19.81
CA GLN A 31 1.02 -5.18 -20.36
C GLN A 31 0.41 -3.98 -19.63
N GLY A 32 -0.87 -4.04 -19.30
CA GLY A 32 -1.59 -3.02 -18.54
C GLY A 32 -1.08 -2.91 -17.10
N ALA A 33 -0.69 -4.00 -16.45
CA ALA A 33 -0.01 -3.97 -15.15
C ALA A 33 1.41 -3.37 -15.26
N ILE A 34 2.13 -3.61 -16.35
CA ILE A 34 3.45 -3.00 -16.61
C ILE A 34 3.30 -1.51 -16.94
N GLU A 35 2.25 -1.10 -17.66
CA GLU A 35 1.95 0.29 -17.98
C GLU A 35 1.46 1.05 -16.74
N LEU A 36 0.56 0.47 -15.95
CA LEU A 36 0.15 0.97 -14.64
C LEU A 36 1.33 1.10 -13.68
N PHE A 37 2.27 0.15 -13.69
CA PHE A 37 3.47 0.22 -12.87
C PHE A 37 4.46 1.29 -13.37
N LYS A 38 4.57 1.51 -14.69
CA LYS A 38 5.33 2.63 -15.28
C LYS A 38 4.67 3.98 -15.01
N ASP A 39 3.35 4.05 -15.04
CA ASP A 39 2.59 5.24 -14.68
C ASP A 39 2.63 5.50 -13.18
N ASP A 40 2.65 4.47 -12.34
CA ASP A 40 2.90 4.61 -10.90
C ASP A 40 4.35 5.05 -10.65
N LEU A 41 5.33 4.57 -11.42
CA LEU A 41 6.71 5.11 -11.41
C LEU A 41 6.78 6.58 -11.87
N ASN A 42 5.96 6.98 -12.85
CA ASN A 42 5.85 8.37 -13.28
C ASN A 42 5.05 9.23 -12.28
N LYS A 43 4.08 8.65 -11.55
CA LYS A 43 3.36 9.31 -10.45
C LYS A 43 4.21 9.40 -9.18
N ILE A 44 5.15 8.47 -8.96
CA ILE A 44 6.22 8.56 -7.95
C ILE A 44 7.11 9.78 -8.23
N LYS A 45 7.29 10.18 -9.50
CA LYS A 45 7.89 11.47 -9.88
C LYS A 45 7.07 12.70 -9.46
N THR A 46 5.80 12.50 -9.08
CA THR A 46 4.81 13.55 -8.78
C THR A 46 4.35 13.54 -7.31
N SER A 47 4.88 12.64 -6.48
CA SER A 47 4.57 12.54 -5.04
C SER A 47 5.85 12.27 -4.24
N THR A 48 6.79 13.22 -4.32
CA THR A 48 8.02 13.16 -3.50
C THR A 48 7.76 13.56 -2.04
N ASP A 49 6.54 13.99 -1.71
CA ASP A 49 6.17 14.38 -0.34
C ASP A 49 5.75 13.20 0.55
N GLN A 50 5.35 12.06 -0.02
CA GLN A 50 4.87 10.91 0.77
C GLN A 50 5.94 9.84 1.06
N GLN A 51 7.07 9.84 0.33
CA GLN A 51 8.08 8.79 0.47
C GLN A 51 9.16 9.09 1.51
N VAL A 52 9.31 10.34 1.96
CA VAL A 52 10.33 10.65 2.97
C VAL A 52 9.89 10.14 4.35
N ASP A 53 8.59 10.09 4.65
CA ASP A 53 8.08 9.59 5.94
C ASP A 53 8.01 8.05 6.02
N PHE A 54 7.93 7.36 4.87
CA PHE A 54 7.93 5.89 4.80
C PHE A 54 9.30 5.29 5.11
N VAL A 55 10.38 5.96 4.69
CA VAL A 55 11.76 5.46 4.91
C VAL A 55 12.24 5.72 6.35
N LEU A 56 11.71 6.75 7.02
CA LEU A 56 12.16 7.16 8.35
C LEU A 56 11.64 6.29 9.51
N LYS A 57 10.62 5.44 9.29
CA LYS A 57 9.97 4.69 10.38
C LYS A 57 10.31 3.20 10.49
N THR A 58 11.00 2.58 9.54
CA THR A 58 11.04 1.10 9.52
C THR A 58 12.42 0.46 9.68
N GLU A 59 13.55 1.17 9.60
CA GLU A 59 14.92 0.58 9.74
C GLU A 59 15.07 -0.85 9.15
N ASP A 60 14.40 -1.15 8.04
CA ASP A 60 14.41 -2.48 7.44
C ASP A 60 14.27 -2.35 5.92
N LEU A 61 15.29 -2.81 5.19
CA LEU A 61 15.27 -2.86 3.72
C LEU A 61 14.75 -4.20 3.21
N GLY A 62 13.95 -4.89 4.02
CA GLY A 62 13.13 -6.03 3.64
C GLY A 62 11.91 -5.65 2.80
N PHE A 63 12.08 -4.96 1.67
CA PHE A 63 10.98 -4.45 0.82
C PHE A 63 10.08 -5.51 0.13
N ALA A 64 10.09 -6.77 0.57
CA ALA A 64 9.16 -7.78 0.06
C ALA A 64 8.90 -8.96 1.02
N LYS A 65 9.08 -8.80 2.35
CA LYS A 65 8.98 -9.97 3.25
C LYS A 65 7.99 -9.93 4.39
N ASN A 66 7.38 -8.80 4.73
CA ASN A 66 6.20 -8.78 5.59
C ASN A 66 5.37 -7.57 5.18
N THR A 67 4.23 -7.81 4.54
CA THR A 67 3.14 -6.83 4.54
C THR A 67 2.29 -7.19 5.76
N PRO A 68 2.36 -6.45 6.88
CA PRO A 68 1.26 -6.47 7.82
C PRO A 68 0.06 -5.89 7.06
N VAL A 69 -1.06 -6.61 7.12
CA VAL A 69 -2.37 -6.09 6.81
C VAL A 69 -2.51 -4.72 7.48
N THR A 70 -2.66 -3.68 6.67
CA THR A 70 -3.06 -2.34 7.12
C THR A 70 -4.27 -2.50 8.04
N PRO A 71 -4.24 -2.07 9.30
CA PRO A 71 -5.47 -1.87 10.04
C PRO A 71 -6.25 -0.82 9.27
N GLU A 72 -7.41 -1.18 8.73
CA GLU A 72 -8.43 -0.22 8.34
C GLU A 72 -8.73 0.66 9.56
N GLY A 73 -8.26 1.90 9.50
CA GLY A 73 -8.37 2.90 10.53
C GLY A 73 -8.24 4.25 9.86
N THR A 74 -9.39 4.83 9.53
CA THR A 74 -9.65 6.25 9.26
C THR A 74 -8.64 6.94 8.34
N GLY A 75 -9.10 7.31 7.14
CA GLY A 75 -8.58 8.46 6.41
C GLY A 75 -8.79 9.74 7.21
N GLN A 76 -8.07 9.88 8.32
CA GLN A 76 -7.54 11.16 8.70
C GLN A 76 -6.39 11.40 7.73
N GLU A 77 -6.61 12.33 6.79
CA GLU A 77 -5.53 13.19 6.32
C GLU A 77 -4.59 13.44 7.51
N PRO A 78 -3.26 13.24 7.35
CA PRO A 78 -2.33 13.52 8.43
C PRO A 78 -2.68 14.90 8.98
N GLU A 79 -2.96 14.96 10.29
CA GLU A 79 -3.32 16.19 11.01
C GLU A 79 -2.60 17.37 10.37
N ALA A 80 -3.38 18.30 9.81
CA ALA A 80 -2.93 19.41 8.98
C ALA A 80 -1.47 19.78 9.29
N SER A 81 -0.54 19.25 8.48
CA SER A 81 0.88 19.54 8.65
C SER A 81 0.99 21.04 8.65
N VAL A 82 1.52 21.63 9.73
CA VAL A 82 1.80 23.08 9.75
C VAL A 82 2.51 23.38 8.43
N PRO A 83 1.96 24.24 7.56
CA PRO A 83 2.52 24.42 6.23
C PRO A 83 3.95 24.92 6.40
N ARG A 84 4.93 24.08 6.05
CA ARG A 84 6.34 24.43 6.02
C ARG A 84 6.48 25.54 4.98
N LYS A 85 6.88 26.72 5.43
CA LYS A 85 6.93 27.92 4.58
C LYS A 85 8.30 28.11 3.98
N TYR A 86 9.35 27.67 4.66
CA TYR A 86 10.74 27.93 4.27
C TYR A 86 11.52 26.64 4.10
N GLN A 87 12.20 26.54 2.96
CA GLN A 87 13.14 25.49 2.63
C GLN A 87 14.53 26.10 2.59
N VAL A 88 15.41 25.63 3.45
CA VAL A 88 16.82 26.00 3.47
C VAL A 88 17.61 24.90 2.77
N PHE A 89 18.07 25.21 1.57
CA PHE A 89 18.86 24.31 0.75
C PHE A 89 20.30 24.26 1.25
N VAL A 90 20.72 23.06 1.62
CA VAL A 90 22.03 22.79 2.21
C VAL A 90 22.72 21.65 1.45
N SER A 91 24.03 21.59 1.57
CA SER A 91 24.83 20.47 1.07
C SER A 91 25.97 20.17 2.02
N TRP A 92 26.54 18.98 1.89
CA TRP A 92 27.69 18.57 2.71
C TRP A 92 28.94 19.43 2.47
N SER A 93 28.97 20.21 1.37
CA SER A 93 30.01 21.22 1.12
C SER A 93 30.06 22.36 2.14
N LEU A 94 28.97 22.62 2.89
CA LEU A 94 28.96 23.57 4.01
C LEU A 94 29.78 23.04 5.20
N GLY A 95 29.93 21.71 5.30
CA GLY A 95 30.57 21.06 6.44
C GLY A 95 29.59 20.78 7.59
N GLU A 96 29.93 19.78 8.39
CA GLU A 96 29.05 19.28 9.46
C GLU A 96 28.81 20.30 10.58
N ALA A 97 29.78 21.19 10.85
CA ALA A 97 29.64 22.21 11.88
C ALA A 97 28.53 23.22 11.52
N ASP A 98 28.50 23.67 10.27
CA ASP A 98 27.48 24.61 9.78
C ASP A 98 26.10 23.95 9.77
N ILE A 99 25.99 22.70 9.31
CA ILE A 99 24.74 21.94 9.36
C ILE A 99 24.23 21.81 10.81
N LYS A 100 25.10 21.53 11.78
CA LYS A 100 24.71 21.48 13.21
C LYS A 100 24.21 22.83 13.72
N ASN A 101 24.88 23.91 13.34
CA ASN A 101 24.46 25.25 13.74
C ASN A 101 23.08 25.58 13.18
N LEU A 102 22.78 25.21 11.93
CA LEU A 102 21.46 25.41 11.32
C LEU A 102 20.35 24.60 12.01
N LEU A 103 20.64 23.35 12.39
CA LEU A 103 19.71 22.54 13.18
C LEU A 103 19.40 23.18 14.54
N LEU A 104 20.39 23.79 15.18
CA LEU A 104 20.20 24.49 16.45
C LEU A 104 19.46 25.83 16.26
N GLU A 105 19.77 26.57 15.19
CA GLU A 105 19.15 27.85 14.85
C GLU A 105 17.65 27.72 14.59
N TYR A 106 17.25 26.69 13.84
CA TYR A 106 15.85 26.45 13.48
C TYR A 106 15.14 25.43 14.37
N ASN A 107 15.73 25.08 15.51
CA ASN A 107 15.10 24.20 16.47
C ASN A 107 13.77 24.81 16.94
N GLN A 108 12.70 24.01 16.99
CA GLN A 108 11.33 24.40 17.32
C GLN A 108 10.63 25.28 16.29
N ASP A 109 11.30 25.70 15.21
CA ASP A 109 10.66 26.41 14.11
C ASP A 109 9.98 25.42 13.16
N ARG A 110 8.68 25.23 13.37
CA ARG A 110 7.84 24.33 12.56
C ARG A 110 7.60 24.82 11.13
N THR A 111 8.04 26.03 10.78
CA THR A 111 7.89 26.58 9.44
C THR A 111 9.08 26.29 8.52
N VAL A 112 10.17 25.75 9.08
CA VAL A 112 11.45 25.58 8.38
C VAL A 112 11.77 24.10 8.20
N GLU A 113 12.41 23.78 7.08
CA GLU A 113 13.04 22.48 6.84
C GLU A 113 14.37 22.66 6.11
N LEU A 114 15.33 21.76 6.42
CA LEU A 114 16.60 21.67 5.72
C LEU A 114 16.47 20.64 4.58
N VAL A 115 16.90 21.00 3.37
CA VAL A 115 16.76 20.14 2.19
C VAL A 115 18.13 19.87 1.58
N PHE A 116 18.51 18.60 1.50
CA PHE A 116 19.67 18.10 0.77
C PHE A 116 19.24 17.55 -0.60
N ARG A 117 20.12 17.67 -1.60
CA ARG A 117 19.80 17.20 -2.96
C ARG A 117 19.84 15.68 -3.05
N GLY A 118 20.76 15.04 -2.34
CA GLY A 118 20.96 13.60 -2.45
C GLY A 118 22.02 13.03 -1.52
N ILE A 119 22.75 12.04 -2.04
CA ILE A 119 23.63 11.17 -1.27
C ILE A 119 25.09 11.58 -1.50
N PRO A 120 25.89 11.82 -0.43
CA PRO A 120 27.32 12.06 -0.56
C PRO A 120 28.03 10.97 -1.32
N ASP A 121 29.09 11.35 -2.04
CA ASP A 121 29.95 10.40 -2.73
C ASP A 121 30.52 9.36 -1.75
N GLY A 122 30.47 8.10 -2.17
CA GLY A 122 30.97 6.96 -1.40
C GLY A 122 30.07 6.45 -0.27
N LEU A 123 28.95 7.12 0.03
CA LEU A 123 27.99 6.67 1.04
C LEU A 123 26.78 5.96 0.41
N SER A 124 26.20 5.02 1.16
CA SER A 124 24.86 4.50 0.84
C SER A 124 23.77 5.48 1.31
N LEU A 125 22.54 5.28 0.83
CA LEU A 125 21.38 6.03 1.33
C LEU A 125 21.18 5.82 2.84
N GLN A 126 21.38 4.58 3.31
CA GLN A 126 21.24 4.22 4.72
C GLN A 126 22.28 4.95 5.57
N ASP A 127 23.54 4.95 5.13
CA ASP A 127 24.62 5.64 5.84
C ASP A 127 24.38 7.16 5.87
N SER A 128 23.82 7.72 4.81
CA SER A 128 23.49 9.14 4.72
C SER A 128 22.37 9.52 5.68
N LEU A 129 21.31 8.70 5.75
CA LEU A 129 20.23 8.87 6.72
C LEU A 129 20.73 8.71 8.15
N ALA A 130 21.53 7.69 8.43
CA ALA A 130 22.13 7.48 9.74
C ALA A 130 23.01 8.67 10.16
N LYS A 131 23.74 9.26 9.19
CA LYS A 131 24.53 10.47 9.42
C LYS A 131 23.66 11.67 9.79
N ILE A 132 22.56 11.91 9.07
CA ILE A 132 21.59 12.97 9.36
C ILE A 132 20.93 12.75 10.73
N GLN A 133 20.46 11.54 11.01
CA GLN A 133 19.86 11.17 12.30
C GLN A 133 20.84 11.40 13.45
N ARG A 134 22.11 11.03 13.30
CA ARG A 134 23.15 11.30 14.28
C ARG A 134 23.31 12.80 14.55
N LEU A 135 23.25 13.65 13.53
CA LEU A 135 23.32 15.11 13.70
C LEU A 135 22.10 15.65 14.46
N SER A 136 20.89 15.17 14.14
CA SER A 136 19.67 15.53 14.88
C SER A 136 19.73 15.08 16.34
N LEU A 137 20.20 13.85 16.62
CA LEU A 137 20.36 13.34 17.99
C LEU A 137 21.39 14.13 18.80
N LEU A 138 22.53 14.49 18.19
CA LEU A 138 23.58 15.29 18.85
C LEU A 138 23.13 16.72 19.17
N THR A 139 22.30 17.30 18.31
CA THR A 139 21.77 18.67 18.48
C THR A 139 20.48 18.70 19.31
N LYS A 140 19.79 17.55 19.46
CA LYS A 140 18.43 17.44 20.00
C LYS A 140 17.43 18.36 19.28
N SER A 141 17.68 18.61 18.00
CA SER A 141 16.85 19.47 17.16
C SER A 141 15.69 18.67 16.55
N ASP A 142 14.51 19.28 16.54
CA ASP A 142 13.31 18.79 15.85
C ASP A 142 13.15 19.35 14.42
N THR A 143 14.13 20.14 13.94
CA THR A 143 14.15 20.65 12.57
C THR A 143 14.18 19.48 11.58
N PRO A 144 13.19 19.36 10.67
CA PRO A 144 13.21 18.31 9.68
C PRO A 144 14.37 18.48 8.71
N VAL A 145 14.96 17.35 8.36
CA VAL A 145 15.97 17.25 7.33
C VAL A 145 15.47 16.28 6.29
N LEU A 146 15.37 16.74 5.05
CA LEU A 146 14.87 15.97 3.92
C LEU A 146 15.99 15.76 2.90
N ILE A 147 15.99 14.59 2.26
CA ILE A 147 16.74 14.36 1.03
C ILE A 147 15.72 14.40 -0.10
N ASN A 148 15.62 15.52 -0.80
CA ASN A 148 14.62 15.73 -1.84
C ASN A 148 15.23 16.51 -3.02
N PRO A 149 15.56 15.84 -4.14
CA PRO A 149 16.13 16.49 -5.32
C PRO A 149 15.13 17.35 -6.10
N VAL A 150 13.82 17.10 -5.96
CA VAL A 150 12.79 17.77 -6.79
C VAL A 150 12.78 19.30 -6.58
N PRO A 151 12.75 19.83 -5.34
CA PRO A 151 12.94 21.25 -5.06
C PRO A 151 14.18 21.89 -5.70
N PHE A 152 15.28 21.14 -5.85
CA PHE A 152 16.50 21.64 -6.49
C PHE A 152 16.30 21.78 -8.00
N GLU A 153 15.68 20.79 -8.66
CA GLU A 153 15.35 20.88 -10.09
C GLU A 153 14.33 21.98 -10.39
N GLU A 154 13.23 22.04 -9.64
CA GLU A 154 12.15 23.02 -9.84
C GLU A 154 12.63 24.47 -9.79
N SER A 155 13.56 24.75 -8.88
CA SER A 155 14.12 26.09 -8.67
C SER A 155 15.46 26.29 -9.39
N ALA A 156 15.95 25.29 -10.13
CA ALA A 156 17.25 25.27 -10.80
C ALA A 156 18.41 25.66 -9.85
N ILE A 157 18.45 24.99 -8.69
CA ILE A 157 19.45 25.23 -7.64
C ILE A 157 20.65 24.31 -7.86
N ASP A 158 21.78 24.91 -8.22
CA ASP A 158 23.07 24.24 -8.45
C ASP A 158 24.14 24.62 -7.41
N VAL A 159 23.86 25.61 -6.56
CA VAL A 159 24.73 26.11 -5.49
C VAL A 159 23.97 26.32 -4.18
N VAL A 160 24.67 26.22 -3.05
CA VAL A 160 24.14 26.36 -1.68
C VAL A 160 24.99 27.35 -0.86
N PRO A 161 24.51 27.92 0.25
CA PRO A 161 23.15 27.80 0.77
C PRO A 161 22.17 28.69 0.00
N GLN A 162 20.90 28.27 -0.06
CA GLN A 162 19.81 29.13 -0.54
C GLN A 162 18.57 28.99 0.35
N VAL A 163 17.78 30.05 0.47
CA VAL A 163 16.48 30.02 1.14
C VAL A 163 15.37 30.19 0.12
N ARG A 164 14.39 29.30 0.15
CA ARG A 164 13.17 29.38 -0.65
C ARG A 164 11.95 29.48 0.25
N LYS A 165 11.04 30.37 -0.12
CA LYS A 165 9.70 30.45 0.48
C LYS A 165 8.65 29.88 -0.45
N VAL A 166 7.77 29.04 0.08
CA VAL A 166 6.68 28.40 -0.66
C VAL A 166 5.35 28.68 0.04
N GLU A 167 4.31 28.97 -0.74
CA GLU A 167 2.92 28.98 -0.28
C GLU A 167 2.09 28.03 -1.15
N GLY A 168 1.62 26.93 -0.56
CA GLY A 168 1.01 25.83 -1.31
C GLY A 168 2.01 25.20 -2.28
N LYS A 169 1.71 25.26 -3.59
CA LYS A 169 2.62 24.78 -4.65
C LYS A 169 3.42 25.90 -5.33
N LYS A 170 3.28 27.14 -4.87
CA LYS A 170 3.88 28.31 -5.52
C LYS A 170 5.13 28.77 -4.78
N THR A 171 6.24 28.83 -5.50
CA THR A 171 7.46 29.49 -5.02
C THR A 171 7.23 31.01 -4.97
N ILE A 172 7.37 31.60 -3.79
CA ILE A 172 7.27 33.05 -3.59
C ILE A 172 8.60 33.70 -3.93
N PHE A 173 9.70 33.18 -3.37
CA PHE A 173 11.04 33.61 -3.71
C PHE A 173 12.09 32.53 -3.46
N VAL A 174 13.27 32.72 -4.07
CA VAL A 174 14.51 31.96 -3.84
C VAL A 174 15.68 32.95 -3.74
N VAL A 175 16.47 32.85 -2.68
CA VAL A 175 17.63 33.72 -2.42
C VAL A 175 18.90 32.89 -2.20
N PRO A 176 19.92 33.03 -3.05
CA PRO A 176 21.22 32.41 -2.82
C PRO A 176 22.07 33.12 -1.77
N GLY A 177 23.05 32.38 -1.23
CA GLY A 177 24.11 32.91 -0.37
C GLY A 177 23.65 33.29 1.03
N THR A 178 22.55 32.71 1.49
CA THR A 178 22.04 32.90 2.86
C THR A 178 21.43 31.61 3.37
N THR A 179 21.55 31.37 4.67
CA THR A 179 20.75 30.40 5.43
C THR A 179 19.70 31.07 6.30
N SER A 180 19.76 32.40 6.43
CA SER A 180 18.89 33.20 7.31
C SER A 180 17.60 33.61 6.60
N ILE A 181 16.46 33.28 7.21
CA ILE A 181 15.13 33.64 6.71
C ILE A 181 14.91 35.16 6.75
N SER A 182 15.33 35.83 7.83
CA SER A 182 15.14 37.28 7.96
C SER A 182 15.92 38.06 6.90
N ALA A 183 17.13 37.62 6.56
CA ALA A 183 17.90 38.18 5.46
C ALA A 183 17.22 37.93 4.10
N ALA A 184 16.69 36.73 3.88
CA ALA A 184 15.99 36.38 2.65
C ALA A 184 14.70 37.20 2.45
N GLU A 185 13.91 37.37 3.51
CA GLU A 185 12.71 38.23 3.52
C GLU A 185 13.08 39.69 3.24
N GLY A 186 14.13 40.22 3.89
CA GLY A 186 14.61 41.58 3.61
C GLY A 186 15.03 41.79 2.15
N GLN A 187 15.65 40.78 1.54
CA GLN A 187 16.00 40.80 0.12
C GLN A 187 14.76 40.76 -0.78
N PHE A 188 13.75 39.95 -0.43
CA PHE A 188 12.49 39.92 -1.15
C PHE A 188 11.74 41.25 -1.06
N GLU A 189 11.72 41.88 0.11
CA GLU A 189 11.10 43.20 0.29
C GLU A 189 11.76 44.28 -0.60
N LYS A 190 13.07 44.17 -0.84
CA LYS A 190 13.81 45.13 -1.68
C LYS A 190 13.55 44.96 -3.18
N PHE A 191 13.49 43.73 -3.67
CA PHE A 191 13.46 43.45 -5.12
C PHE A 191 12.11 42.95 -5.64
N LYS A 192 11.22 42.47 -4.76
CA LYS A 192 9.86 41.99 -5.06
C LYS A 192 9.81 41.04 -6.27
N SER A 193 10.78 40.13 -6.36
CA SER A 193 10.98 39.19 -7.47
C SER A 193 11.13 37.76 -6.96
N VAL A 194 10.79 36.76 -7.79
CA VAL A 194 10.90 35.35 -7.41
C VAL A 194 12.35 34.88 -7.30
N LYS A 195 13.19 35.20 -8.30
CA LYS A 195 14.64 34.92 -8.24
C LYS A 195 15.37 36.17 -7.80
N LEU A 196 16.12 36.07 -6.72
CA LEU A 196 16.77 37.20 -6.06
C LEU A 196 18.30 37.11 -6.17
N PRO A 197 19.01 38.26 -6.16
CA PRO A 197 20.47 38.24 -6.19
C PRO A 197 21.04 37.68 -4.88
N SER A 198 22.21 37.04 -4.98
CA SER A 198 22.89 36.44 -3.84
C SER A 198 23.20 37.47 -2.76
N ILE A 199 22.96 37.11 -1.49
CA ILE A 199 23.33 37.95 -0.34
C ILE A 199 24.80 37.73 0.06
N GLY A 200 25.29 36.49 -0.09
CA GLY A 200 26.60 36.08 0.39
C GLY A 200 27.28 35.06 -0.52
N PRO A 201 28.36 34.40 -0.03
CA PRO A 201 29.08 33.39 -0.79
C PRO A 201 28.21 32.15 -1.03
N VAL A 202 28.49 31.47 -2.14
CA VAL A 202 27.83 30.22 -2.52
C VAL A 202 28.88 29.14 -2.81
N LEU A 203 28.53 27.90 -2.53
CA LEU A 203 29.33 26.70 -2.73
C LEU A 203 28.60 25.75 -3.68
N LYS A 204 29.36 24.96 -4.44
CA LYS A 204 28.79 23.87 -5.23
C LYS A 204 28.25 22.79 -4.30
N ILE A 205 27.18 22.12 -4.75
CA ILE A 205 26.60 20.95 -4.07
C ILE A 205 27.62 19.80 -4.12
N ALA A 206 27.88 19.16 -2.97
CA ALA A 206 28.86 18.07 -2.87
C ALA A 206 28.28 16.70 -3.18
N GLU A 207 27.01 16.47 -2.83
CA GLU A 207 26.33 15.21 -3.06
C GLU A 207 25.83 15.03 -4.50
N ARG A 208 25.73 13.77 -4.92
CA ARG A 208 25.07 13.39 -6.17
C ARG A 208 23.55 13.49 -6.02
N ASP A 209 22.88 13.71 -7.15
CA ASP A 209 21.43 13.71 -7.20
C ASP A 209 20.87 12.33 -6.83
N LEU A 210 19.90 12.30 -5.90
CA LEU A 210 19.29 11.04 -5.49
C LEU A 210 18.56 10.34 -6.64
N ILE A 211 17.89 11.08 -7.53
CA ILE A 211 17.19 10.50 -8.69
C ILE A 211 18.20 9.81 -9.61
N GLU A 212 19.33 10.45 -9.91
CA GLU A 212 20.38 9.86 -10.74
C GLU A 212 20.95 8.58 -10.10
N VAL A 213 21.22 8.60 -8.79
CA VAL A 213 21.71 7.43 -8.07
C VAL A 213 20.69 6.29 -8.10
N MET A 214 19.40 6.58 -7.95
CA MET A 214 18.33 5.58 -8.03
C MET A 214 18.21 4.99 -9.43
N GLN A 215 18.25 5.82 -10.48
CA GLN A 215 18.22 5.37 -11.87
C GLN A 215 19.39 4.43 -12.20
N GLU A 216 20.60 4.80 -11.78
CA GLU A 216 21.81 3.98 -12.00
C GLU A 216 21.69 2.61 -11.31
N ARG A 217 21.11 2.58 -10.11
CA ARG A 217 20.88 1.33 -9.37
C ARG A 217 19.82 0.47 -10.04
N LEU A 218 18.69 1.06 -10.44
CA LEU A 218 17.60 0.35 -11.11
C LEU A 218 18.05 -0.26 -12.44
N ALA A 219 18.91 0.42 -13.19
CA ALA A 219 19.48 -0.10 -14.43
C ALA A 219 20.31 -1.39 -14.23
N LYS A 220 20.84 -1.62 -13.02
CA LYS A 220 21.63 -2.81 -12.66
C LYS A 220 20.77 -3.93 -12.07
N VAL A 221 19.47 -3.71 -11.86
CA VAL A 221 18.55 -4.71 -11.29
C VAL A 221 18.04 -5.66 -12.36
N ASP A 222 18.23 -6.96 -12.13
CA ASP A 222 17.67 -8.03 -12.96
C ASP A 222 16.25 -8.37 -12.47
N PHE A 223 15.26 -7.67 -13.01
CA PHE A 223 13.86 -7.85 -12.66
C PHE A 223 13.32 -9.25 -13.00
N ALA A 224 13.86 -9.90 -14.03
CA ALA A 224 13.46 -11.27 -14.39
C ALA A 224 13.84 -12.25 -13.29
N LYS A 225 15.09 -12.20 -12.79
CA LYS A 225 15.51 -13.05 -11.67
C LYS A 225 14.77 -12.75 -10.37
N LEU A 226 14.39 -11.49 -10.12
CA LEU A 226 13.56 -11.14 -8.97
C LEU A 226 12.15 -11.73 -9.08
N LYS A 227 11.54 -11.68 -10.28
CA LYS A 227 10.25 -12.33 -10.59
C LYS A 227 10.33 -13.83 -10.35
N ASP A 228 11.33 -14.51 -10.90
CA ASP A 228 11.51 -15.96 -10.75
C ASP A 228 11.67 -16.36 -9.28
N LYS A 229 12.46 -15.58 -8.53
CA LYS A 229 12.67 -15.79 -7.09
C LYS A 229 11.40 -15.54 -6.26
N ALA A 230 10.55 -14.59 -6.68
CA ALA A 230 9.27 -14.34 -6.04
C ALA A 230 8.27 -15.47 -6.33
N LEU A 231 8.16 -15.90 -7.59
CA LEU A 231 7.31 -17.02 -8.01
C LEU A 231 7.72 -18.34 -7.32
N GLY A 232 9.02 -18.61 -7.21
CA GLY A 232 9.54 -19.80 -6.54
C GLY A 232 9.27 -19.82 -5.03
N ARG A 233 9.04 -18.66 -4.39
CA ARG A 233 8.71 -18.56 -2.96
C ARG A 233 7.22 -18.54 -2.68
N PHE A 234 6.39 -18.29 -3.69
CA PHE A 234 4.95 -18.11 -3.52
C PHE A 234 4.31 -19.27 -2.77
N TRP A 235 4.51 -20.52 -3.26
CA TRP A 235 3.93 -21.72 -2.65
C TRP A 235 4.52 -22.07 -1.29
N THR A 236 5.81 -21.79 -1.06
CA THR A 236 6.47 -22.05 0.22
C THR A 236 5.93 -21.17 1.35
N ASN A 237 5.53 -19.94 1.02
CA ASN A 237 5.04 -18.97 1.99
C ASN A 237 3.52 -19.06 2.24
N GLN A 238 2.79 -19.89 1.49
CA GLN A 238 1.38 -20.05 1.73
C GLN A 238 1.10 -20.89 2.98
N THR A 239 0.25 -20.35 3.84
CA THR A 239 -0.29 -21.04 5.00
C THR A 239 -1.70 -21.49 4.69
N PHE A 240 -1.91 -22.80 4.66
CA PHE A 240 -3.23 -23.41 4.52
C PHE A 240 -3.72 -23.85 5.90
N THR A 241 -5.01 -23.62 6.17
CA THR A 241 -5.69 -24.20 7.32
C THR A 241 -6.22 -25.57 6.92
N ASP A 242 -5.85 -26.60 7.68
CA ASP A 242 -6.38 -27.94 7.47
C ASP A 242 -7.90 -27.96 7.70
N LEU A 243 -8.64 -28.36 6.66
CA LEU A 243 -10.08 -28.51 6.68
C LEU A 243 -10.42 -29.97 6.38
N PRO A 244 -10.66 -30.79 7.42
CA PRO A 244 -10.87 -32.22 7.23
C PRO A 244 -12.13 -32.50 6.40
N PRO A 245 -12.24 -33.71 5.82
CA PRO A 245 -13.46 -34.14 5.14
C PRO A 245 -14.68 -34.11 6.07
N ALA A 246 -15.83 -33.69 5.55
CA ALA A 246 -17.06 -33.61 6.34
C ALA A 246 -17.50 -35.02 6.79
N PRO A 247 -17.74 -35.23 8.11
CA PRO A 247 -18.11 -36.55 8.63
C PRO A 247 -19.57 -36.92 8.29
N SER A 248 -20.44 -35.92 8.11
CA SER A 248 -21.85 -36.10 7.77
C SER A 248 -22.35 -34.89 6.99
N ASN A 249 -23.47 -35.07 6.27
CA ASN A 249 -24.14 -33.95 5.64
C ASN A 249 -24.71 -33.02 6.72
N ARG A 250 -24.40 -31.72 6.63
CA ARG A 250 -25.04 -30.72 7.48
C ARG A 250 -25.26 -29.43 6.72
N THR A 251 -26.39 -28.78 7.00
CA THR A 251 -26.70 -27.45 6.50
C THR A 251 -26.95 -26.54 7.68
N ARG A 252 -26.31 -25.37 7.68
CA ARG A 252 -26.55 -24.33 8.69
C ARG A 252 -26.81 -22.99 8.04
N SER A 253 -27.64 -22.20 8.69
CA SER A 253 -27.89 -20.81 8.29
C SER A 253 -27.03 -19.85 9.11
N LEU A 254 -26.51 -18.81 8.47
CA LEU A 254 -25.78 -17.72 9.12
C LEU A 254 -26.46 -16.38 8.81
N ASP A 255 -26.86 -15.68 9.87
CA ASP A 255 -27.41 -14.32 9.78
C ASP A 255 -26.25 -13.31 9.76
N PRO A 256 -26.04 -12.58 8.64
CA PRO A 256 -24.93 -11.65 8.53
C PRO A 256 -25.21 -10.28 9.16
N THR A 257 -26.34 -10.10 9.86
CA THR A 257 -26.72 -8.84 10.50
C THR A 257 -25.65 -8.38 11.48
N ILE A 258 -25.15 -7.16 11.25
CA ILE A 258 -24.21 -6.48 12.14
C ILE A 258 -24.91 -5.38 12.93
N ILE A 259 -24.32 -5.02 14.07
CA ILE A 259 -24.75 -3.87 14.88
C ILE A 259 -23.73 -2.77 14.69
N VAL A 260 -24.20 -1.58 14.29
CA VAL A 260 -23.37 -0.39 14.12
C VAL A 260 -22.84 0.06 15.49
N PRO A 261 -21.53 0.06 15.75
CA PRO A 261 -20.97 0.33 17.07
C PRO A 261 -20.97 1.82 17.41
N GLN A 262 -20.99 2.69 16.41
CA GLN A 262 -20.96 4.14 16.56
C GLN A 262 -21.71 4.81 15.40
N GLU A 263 -22.24 5.99 15.67
CA GLU A 263 -22.92 6.79 14.65
C GLU A 263 -22.01 7.05 13.45
N MET A 264 -22.57 6.91 12.25
CA MET A 264 -21.93 7.18 10.97
C MET A 264 -22.61 8.38 10.34
N ALA A 265 -21.88 9.48 10.16
CA ALA A 265 -22.36 10.68 9.49
C ALA A 265 -21.66 10.87 8.14
N GLY A 266 -22.38 11.45 7.18
CA GLY A 266 -21.84 11.89 5.89
C GLY A 266 -20.96 13.12 6.05
N ALA A 267 -20.24 13.47 4.99
CA ALA A 267 -19.34 14.63 4.96
C ALA A 267 -20.06 15.97 5.17
N ASP A 268 -21.37 16.00 4.95
CA ASP A 268 -22.29 17.13 5.19
C ASP A 268 -22.83 17.17 6.63
N GLY A 269 -22.45 16.22 7.49
CA GLY A 269 -22.95 16.07 8.85
C GLY A 269 -24.27 15.31 8.98
N THR A 270 -24.84 14.80 7.88
CA THR A 270 -26.09 14.03 7.90
C THR A 270 -25.83 12.64 8.49
N VAL A 271 -26.57 12.25 9.53
CA VAL A 271 -26.46 10.90 10.13
C VAL A 271 -26.99 9.86 9.14
N ILE A 272 -26.11 8.95 8.70
CA ILE A 272 -26.40 7.83 7.80
C ILE A 272 -26.89 6.61 8.60
N HIS A 273 -26.22 6.29 9.69
CA HIS A 273 -26.60 5.21 10.62
C HIS A 273 -26.32 5.61 12.06
N LYS A 274 -27.21 5.25 12.97
CA LYS A 274 -27.03 5.49 14.41
C LYS A 274 -26.28 4.34 15.07
N ALA A 275 -25.60 4.64 16.17
CA ALA A 275 -25.06 3.60 17.03
C ALA A 275 -26.21 2.68 17.51
N GLY A 276 -26.03 1.37 17.36
CA GLY A 276 -27.03 0.35 17.67
C GLY A 276 -27.88 -0.10 16.48
N ASP A 277 -27.79 0.55 15.32
CA ASP A 277 -28.53 0.13 14.13
C ASP A 277 -28.16 -1.29 13.71
N ARG A 278 -29.18 -2.09 13.35
CA ARG A 278 -29.01 -3.45 12.86
C ARG A 278 -29.06 -3.44 11.34
N ILE A 279 -27.96 -3.80 10.69
CA ILE A 279 -27.85 -3.77 9.23
C ILE A 279 -27.54 -5.18 8.74
N ASN A 280 -28.40 -5.71 7.87
CA ASN A 280 -28.11 -6.89 7.10
C ASN A 280 -27.56 -6.49 5.73
N PRO A 281 -26.32 -6.86 5.38
CA PRO A 281 -25.74 -6.52 4.08
C PRO A 281 -26.53 -7.07 2.90
N LEU A 282 -27.23 -8.19 3.07
CA LEU A 282 -28.02 -8.82 2.01
C LEU A 282 -29.24 -7.97 1.61
N ASP A 283 -29.71 -7.07 2.48
CA ASP A 283 -30.77 -6.10 2.15
C ASP A 283 -30.24 -4.98 1.22
N ILE A 284 -28.93 -4.74 1.24
CA ILE A 284 -28.27 -3.69 0.45
C ILE A 284 -27.79 -4.24 -0.89
N ARG A 285 -27.13 -5.42 -0.85
CA ARG A 285 -26.62 -6.09 -2.05
C ARG A 285 -26.82 -7.60 -1.93
N PRO A 286 -27.54 -8.22 -2.87
CA PRO A 286 -27.76 -9.66 -2.84
C PRO A 286 -26.45 -10.39 -3.11
N PHE A 287 -26.27 -11.53 -2.43
CA PHE A 287 -25.14 -12.42 -2.69
C PHE A 287 -25.48 -13.37 -3.84
N THR A 288 -24.93 -13.09 -5.01
CA THR A 288 -25.23 -13.79 -6.26
C THR A 288 -24.25 -14.92 -6.59
N GLN A 289 -23.37 -15.28 -5.65
CA GLN A 289 -22.32 -16.29 -5.85
C GLN A 289 -22.70 -17.61 -5.17
N ARG A 290 -22.19 -18.72 -5.71
CA ARG A 290 -22.11 -20.02 -5.03
C ARG A 290 -20.64 -20.31 -4.79
N LEU A 291 -20.20 -20.26 -3.53
CA LEU A 291 -18.82 -20.63 -3.20
C LEU A 291 -18.78 -22.15 -3.02
N VAL A 292 -17.82 -22.80 -3.65
CA VAL A 292 -17.60 -24.25 -3.57
C VAL A 292 -16.20 -24.47 -3.07
N ILE A 293 -16.07 -24.76 -1.78
CA ILE A 293 -14.80 -24.96 -1.10
C ILE A 293 -14.47 -26.46 -1.13
N ILE A 294 -13.33 -26.84 -1.68
CA ILE A 294 -12.89 -28.22 -1.82
C ILE A 294 -11.44 -28.41 -1.39
N ASP A 295 -11.12 -29.62 -0.99
CA ASP A 295 -9.74 -30.13 -0.94
C ASP A 295 -9.43 -30.84 -2.26
N PRO A 296 -8.50 -30.29 -3.09
CA PRO A 296 -8.15 -30.90 -4.36
C PRO A 296 -7.33 -32.19 -4.23
N SER A 297 -6.81 -32.52 -3.05
CA SER A 297 -6.15 -33.80 -2.80
C SER A 297 -7.12 -34.99 -2.88
N ILE A 298 -8.43 -34.73 -2.77
CA ILE A 298 -9.50 -35.73 -2.79
C ILE A 298 -10.21 -35.69 -4.16
N PRO A 299 -9.99 -36.67 -5.06
CA PRO A 299 -10.50 -36.63 -6.43
C PRO A 299 -12.04 -36.50 -6.53
N LYS A 300 -12.78 -37.09 -5.60
CA LYS A 300 -14.24 -36.97 -5.53
C LYS A 300 -14.71 -35.52 -5.31
N GLN A 301 -13.92 -34.71 -4.59
CA GLN A 301 -14.27 -33.30 -4.37
C GLN A 301 -14.01 -32.45 -5.63
N ILE A 302 -13.01 -32.78 -6.44
CA ILE A 302 -12.80 -32.15 -7.76
C ILE A 302 -14.01 -32.44 -8.66
N GLN A 303 -14.45 -33.71 -8.72
CA GLN A 303 -15.64 -34.10 -9.49
C GLN A 303 -16.90 -33.41 -8.96
N PHE A 304 -17.03 -33.29 -7.63
CA PHE A 304 -18.11 -32.53 -7.02
C PHE A 304 -18.09 -31.06 -7.45
N ALA A 305 -16.94 -30.36 -7.37
CA ALA A 305 -16.84 -28.96 -7.81
C ALA A 305 -17.20 -28.79 -9.29
N ARG A 306 -16.70 -29.68 -10.15
CA ARG A 306 -17.09 -29.71 -11.57
C ARG A 306 -18.60 -29.85 -11.74
N SER A 307 -19.24 -30.76 -11.00
CA SER A 307 -20.70 -30.92 -11.05
C SER A 307 -21.46 -29.66 -10.62
N GLN A 308 -20.94 -28.89 -9.65
CA GLN A 308 -21.53 -27.62 -9.23
C GLN A 308 -21.43 -26.56 -10.33
N VAL A 309 -20.27 -26.49 -11.00
CA VAL A 309 -20.06 -25.59 -12.15
C VAL A 309 -20.99 -25.96 -13.30
N GLU A 310 -21.05 -27.24 -13.68
CA GLU A 310 -21.90 -27.70 -14.79
C GLU A 310 -23.39 -27.47 -14.51
N LYS A 311 -23.83 -27.75 -13.27
CA LYS A 311 -25.24 -27.62 -12.88
C LYS A 311 -25.70 -26.18 -12.71
N TYR A 312 -24.85 -25.30 -12.15
CA TYR A 312 -25.28 -23.97 -11.72
C TYR A 312 -24.58 -22.81 -12.42
N GLY A 313 -23.44 -23.02 -13.08
CA GLY A 313 -22.61 -21.97 -13.68
C GLY A 313 -23.30 -21.13 -14.76
N ARG A 314 -24.42 -21.62 -15.33
CA ARG A 314 -25.26 -20.85 -16.27
C ARG A 314 -26.21 -19.86 -15.58
N ALA A 315 -26.62 -20.14 -14.35
CA ALA A 315 -27.63 -19.37 -13.62
C ALA A 315 -27.04 -18.53 -12.49
N GLN A 316 -25.85 -18.88 -12.01
CA GLN A 316 -25.19 -18.25 -10.87
C GLN A 316 -23.68 -18.29 -11.05
N ASN A 317 -22.97 -17.30 -10.50
CA ASN A 317 -21.51 -17.32 -10.49
C ASN A 317 -21.01 -18.38 -9.49
N VAL A 318 -20.37 -19.44 -9.99
CA VAL A 318 -19.81 -20.53 -9.17
C VAL A 318 -18.32 -20.26 -8.96
N VAL A 319 -17.94 -20.01 -7.72
CA VAL A 319 -16.54 -19.73 -7.35
C VAL A 319 -15.97 -20.96 -6.66
N VAL A 320 -15.02 -21.64 -7.30
CA VAL A 320 -14.36 -22.83 -6.74
C VAL A 320 -13.13 -22.40 -5.95
N ILE A 321 -13.05 -22.80 -4.69
CA ILE A 321 -12.01 -22.37 -3.74
C ILE A 321 -11.32 -23.63 -3.17
N LEU A 322 -10.01 -23.66 -3.21
CA LEU A 322 -9.17 -24.76 -2.76
C LEU A 322 -8.72 -24.51 -1.32
N SER A 323 -9.00 -25.44 -0.41
CA SER A 323 -8.52 -25.39 0.98
C SER A 323 -7.03 -25.63 1.09
N GLU A 324 -6.47 -26.40 0.14
CA GLU A 324 -5.05 -26.73 0.06
C GLU A 324 -4.58 -26.74 -1.40
N VAL A 325 -3.27 -26.62 -1.61
CA VAL A 325 -2.62 -26.84 -2.91
C VAL A 325 -1.35 -27.67 -2.67
N ASP A 326 -1.07 -28.62 -3.56
CA ASP A 326 0.20 -29.35 -3.54
C ASP A 326 1.36 -28.39 -3.82
N ARG A 327 2.07 -28.02 -2.74
CA ARG A 327 3.19 -27.09 -2.78
C ARG A 327 4.39 -27.63 -3.56
N SER A 328 4.50 -28.96 -3.68
CA SER A 328 5.59 -29.60 -4.41
C SER A 328 5.38 -29.54 -5.92
N ALA A 329 4.12 -29.68 -6.35
CA ALA A 329 3.71 -29.49 -7.74
C ALA A 329 3.58 -27.99 -8.14
N GLY A 330 3.40 -27.12 -7.15
CA GLY A 330 3.36 -25.66 -7.33
C GLY A 330 2.32 -25.22 -8.37
N TRP A 331 2.75 -24.40 -9.32
CA TRP A 331 1.86 -23.84 -10.35
C TRP A 331 1.29 -24.90 -11.29
N ALA A 332 2.03 -25.96 -11.59
CA ALA A 332 1.56 -27.06 -12.43
C ALA A 332 0.41 -27.81 -11.76
N GLY A 333 0.52 -28.09 -10.45
CA GLY A 333 -0.54 -28.72 -9.68
C GLY A 333 -1.80 -27.86 -9.58
N PHE A 334 -1.63 -26.55 -9.33
CA PHE A 334 -2.76 -25.60 -9.32
C PHE A 334 -3.50 -25.55 -10.67
N THR A 335 -2.75 -25.53 -11.78
CA THR A 335 -3.31 -25.50 -13.14
C THR A 335 -4.02 -26.81 -13.48
N ASP A 336 -3.45 -27.95 -13.11
CA ASP A 336 -4.07 -29.27 -13.29
C ASP A 336 -5.43 -29.38 -12.59
N VAL A 337 -5.56 -28.83 -11.37
CA VAL A 337 -6.85 -28.76 -10.67
C VAL A 337 -7.84 -27.89 -11.44
N GLN A 338 -7.41 -26.71 -11.90
CA GLN A 338 -8.24 -25.81 -12.71
C GLN A 338 -8.79 -26.50 -13.97
N ASP A 339 -7.92 -27.21 -14.68
CA ASP A 339 -8.26 -27.92 -15.92
C ASP A 339 -9.24 -29.08 -15.66
N LYS A 340 -9.04 -29.83 -14.56
CA LYS A 340 -9.95 -30.91 -14.15
C LYS A 340 -11.33 -30.40 -13.73
N VAL A 341 -11.39 -29.25 -13.07
CA VAL A 341 -12.65 -28.57 -12.73
C VAL A 341 -13.31 -27.98 -13.98
N GLY A 342 -12.53 -27.54 -14.97
CA GLY A 342 -13.01 -26.84 -16.15
C GLY A 342 -13.47 -25.41 -15.84
N HIS A 343 -12.96 -24.83 -14.75
CA HIS A 343 -13.33 -23.49 -14.27
C HIS A 343 -12.20 -22.87 -13.46
N ALA A 344 -12.16 -21.53 -13.37
CA ALA A 344 -11.20 -20.85 -12.52
C ALA A 344 -11.31 -21.30 -11.06
N VAL A 345 -10.16 -21.53 -10.43
CA VAL A 345 -10.05 -21.93 -9.03
C VAL A 345 -9.28 -20.88 -8.24
N TYR A 346 -9.59 -20.76 -6.95
CA TYR A 346 -9.00 -19.76 -6.06
C TYR A 346 -8.46 -20.42 -4.80
N ILE A 347 -7.55 -19.77 -4.08
CA ILE A 347 -7.06 -20.27 -2.80
C ILE A 347 -7.96 -19.77 -1.66
N LEU A 348 -8.30 -20.65 -0.72
CA LEU A 348 -9.05 -20.30 0.47
C LEU A 348 -8.26 -19.30 1.32
N LYS A 349 -8.85 -18.12 1.54
CA LYS A 349 -8.35 -17.14 2.51
C LYS A 349 -9.03 -17.34 3.86
N ASP A 350 -8.30 -17.04 4.93
CA ASP A 350 -8.79 -17.22 6.29
C ASP A 350 -10.05 -16.40 6.59
N ASP A 351 -10.20 -15.21 5.98
CA ASP A 351 -11.41 -14.38 6.14
C ASP A 351 -12.67 -15.08 5.63
N VAL A 352 -12.58 -15.81 4.51
CA VAL A 352 -13.72 -16.57 3.96
C VAL A 352 -14.07 -17.72 4.90
N ARG A 353 -13.05 -18.47 5.34
CA ARG A 353 -13.21 -19.57 6.30
C ARG A 353 -13.86 -19.09 7.60
N THR A 354 -13.33 -18.02 8.19
CA THR A 354 -13.78 -17.47 9.47
C THR A 354 -15.17 -16.84 9.35
N ARG A 355 -15.42 -16.05 8.30
CA ARG A 355 -16.72 -15.37 8.09
C ARG A 355 -17.86 -16.36 7.95
N PHE A 356 -17.63 -17.44 7.22
CA PHE A 356 -18.63 -18.48 7.04
C PHE A 356 -18.50 -19.61 8.05
N SER A 357 -17.50 -19.61 8.94
CA SER A 357 -17.19 -20.69 9.90
C SER A 357 -17.07 -22.07 9.24
N ILE A 358 -16.33 -22.13 8.14
CA ILE A 358 -16.13 -23.37 7.37
C ILE A 358 -15.20 -24.28 8.16
N ASP A 359 -15.71 -25.45 8.55
CA ASP A 359 -14.95 -26.42 9.35
C ASP A 359 -14.50 -27.62 8.51
N TYR A 360 -15.20 -27.93 7.41
CA TYR A 360 -14.98 -29.16 6.65
C TYR A 360 -15.04 -28.95 5.13
N THR A 361 -14.44 -29.90 4.39
CA THR A 361 -14.56 -29.99 2.93
C THR A 361 -15.33 -31.24 2.47
N PRO A 362 -16.03 -31.17 1.33
CA PRO A 362 -16.36 -29.96 0.60
C PRO A 362 -17.50 -29.19 1.29
N SER A 363 -17.48 -27.87 1.11
CA SER A 363 -18.51 -26.94 1.59
C SER A 363 -19.08 -26.13 0.43
N VAL A 364 -20.39 -25.87 0.45
CA VAL A 364 -21.06 -24.95 -0.47
C VAL A 364 -21.70 -23.81 0.32
N VAL A 365 -21.36 -22.57 -0.05
CA VAL A 365 -21.96 -21.37 0.52
C VAL A 365 -22.88 -20.73 -0.52
N THR A 366 -24.13 -20.54 -0.14
CA THR A 366 -25.14 -19.79 -0.89
C THR A 366 -25.83 -18.79 0.02
N ALA A 367 -26.74 -17.97 -0.52
CA ALA A 367 -27.56 -17.08 0.27
C ALA A 367 -28.97 -16.97 -0.32
N ASP A 368 -29.91 -16.63 0.54
CA ASP A 368 -31.16 -15.98 0.13
C ASP A 368 -31.07 -14.46 0.41
N ASN A 369 -32.21 -13.77 0.43
CA ASN A 369 -32.25 -12.33 0.67
C ASN A 369 -31.94 -11.94 2.13
N LYS A 370 -31.78 -12.89 3.07
CA LYS A 370 -31.65 -12.61 4.51
C LYS A 370 -30.51 -13.36 5.19
N LYS A 371 -30.14 -14.55 4.72
CA LYS A 371 -29.19 -15.45 5.38
C LYS A 371 -28.29 -16.13 4.36
N PHE A 372 -27.11 -16.49 4.84
CA PHE A 372 -26.25 -17.44 4.16
C PHE A 372 -26.63 -18.87 4.56
N TYR A 373 -26.46 -19.81 3.64
CA TYR A 373 -26.57 -21.25 3.86
C TYR A 373 -25.22 -21.88 3.58
N ILE A 374 -24.70 -22.61 4.56
CA ILE A 374 -23.46 -23.36 4.45
C ILE A 374 -23.82 -24.83 4.51
N GLU A 375 -23.59 -25.52 3.41
CA GLU A 375 -23.81 -26.95 3.24
C GLU A 375 -22.46 -27.67 3.24
N GLU A 376 -22.26 -28.58 4.16
CA GLU A 376 -21.11 -29.48 4.19
C GLU A 376 -21.58 -30.89 3.85
N ILE A 377 -20.80 -31.56 3.00
CA ILE A 377 -21.25 -32.76 2.30
C ILE A 377 -20.31 -33.91 2.62
N SER A 378 -20.84 -35.00 3.17
CA SER A 378 -20.05 -36.17 3.52
C SER A 378 -19.46 -36.84 2.27
N GLY A 379 -18.33 -37.51 2.44
CA GLY A 379 -17.67 -38.26 1.37
C GLY A 379 -18.55 -39.33 0.70
N GLU A 380 -19.54 -39.87 1.43
CA GLU A 380 -20.52 -40.84 0.91
C GLU A 380 -21.55 -40.20 -0.04
N SER A 381 -21.79 -38.89 0.13
CA SER A 381 -22.76 -38.14 -0.67
C SER A 381 -22.15 -37.47 -1.90
N LEU A 382 -20.84 -37.64 -2.10
CA LEU A 382 -20.13 -37.14 -3.27
C LEU A 382 -20.40 -38.02 -4.51
N PRO A 383 -20.43 -37.42 -5.72
CA PRO A 383 -20.75 -38.11 -6.96
C PRO A 383 -19.74 -39.20 -7.37
#